data_AF-A0A7S2QWX4-F1
#
_entry.id   AF-A0A7S2QWX4-F1
#
_cell.length_a   1.000
_cell.length_b   1.000
_cell.length_c   1.000
_cell.angle_alpha   90.00
_cell.angle_beta   90.00
_cell.angle_gamma   90.00
#
_symmetry.space_group_name_H-M   'P 1'
#
loop_
_entity.id
_entity.type
_entity.pdbx_description
1 polymer ?
#
loop_
_entity_poly.entity_id
_entity_poly.type
_entity_poly.pdbx_seq_one_letter_code
_entity_poly.pdbx_strand_id
1 'polypeptide(L)'
;AIDGEHGDIEATMAWLKRYYSPSEVSHGGTREAFERAGTIQQAFAFSAPHGASASKLLVQLEGWNGAYPNQDIFTMFDKVNQISRGRLPLILDADMRTRKTKRVWSASARHFDMLESAIMFMWRAATGIPSGPHAAFKAHSIDALGIHALTQKGIHTVEGIDAYHYFGSLLENSLRACNNLLELLHHSCFYYIMLGPERFLGIAEYIAPQVMLLVSLTLVAAQLTTYGAGEITDAPSSDVQMRTSHDWFSAIRRLLLALATGLAAGSLCTAANAHDIGHAHVTIVVTVFMIVAGVAFLRITRSDESNRPSKTASVVTNGVMIVRQDDWVADKVINIAWLLAVMSACTFFNFSLALFSTFALAPACVLCSPTKDAKLAVVALTALPIASLIVVAHVGGFSIIHAFGLLASHHARWRTFALPIVFGIAYPTTLMAMRVASSPTKLKVE
;
A
#
# COMPACT_ATOMS: atom_id res chain seq x y z
N ALA A 1 30.36 -4.74 4.70
CA ALA A 1 28.93 -4.64 4.28
C ALA A 1 28.30 -5.99 3.95
N ILE A 2 29.04 -7.00 3.46
CA ILE A 2 28.53 -8.36 3.18
C ILE A 2 28.47 -9.21 4.47
N ASP A 3 29.14 -8.73 5.49
CA ASP A 3 29.57 -9.38 6.73
C ASP A 3 28.46 -9.41 7.81
N GLY A 4 27.26 -8.89 7.52
CA GLY A 4 26.13 -8.84 8.46
C GLY A 4 26.13 -7.64 9.42
N GLU A 5 27.22 -6.87 9.52
CA GLU A 5 27.41 -5.77 10.48
C GLU A 5 26.29 -4.71 10.49
N HIS A 6 25.64 -4.48 9.35
CA HIS A 6 24.60 -3.46 9.17
C HIS A 6 23.18 -4.05 9.14
N GLY A 7 23.05 -5.35 9.46
CA GLY A 7 21.80 -6.10 9.45
C GLY A 7 21.71 -7.09 8.29
N ASP A 8 21.06 -8.23 8.55
CA ASP A 8 21.00 -9.39 7.64
C ASP A 8 20.44 -9.06 6.25
N ILE A 9 19.43 -8.18 6.20
CA ILE A 9 18.79 -7.79 4.95
C ILE A 9 19.73 -6.93 4.10
N GLU A 10 20.42 -5.97 4.71
CA GLU A 10 21.39 -5.10 4.02
C GLU A 10 22.60 -5.89 3.52
N ALA A 11 23.09 -6.82 4.33
CA ALA A 11 24.16 -7.74 3.94
C ALA A 11 23.74 -8.63 2.77
N THR A 12 22.53 -9.18 2.80
CA THR A 12 21.99 -10.01 1.71
C THR A 12 21.83 -9.19 0.43
N MET A 13 21.33 -7.96 0.51
CA MET A 13 21.26 -7.05 -0.65
C MET A 13 22.64 -6.71 -1.21
N ALA A 14 23.61 -6.41 -0.35
CA ALA A 14 24.98 -6.11 -0.78
C ALA A 14 25.63 -7.32 -1.47
N TRP A 15 25.39 -8.52 -0.92
CA TRP A 15 25.83 -9.77 -1.51
C TRP A 15 25.16 -10.03 -2.87
N LEU A 16 23.84 -9.89 -2.98
CA LEU A 16 23.10 -10.05 -4.23
C LEU A 16 23.52 -9.04 -5.29
N LYS A 17 23.73 -7.77 -4.90
CA LYS A 17 24.26 -6.74 -5.81
C LYS A 17 25.62 -7.16 -6.36
N ARG A 18 26.51 -7.68 -5.53
CA ARG A 18 27.81 -8.19 -5.97
C ARG A 18 27.69 -9.47 -6.83
N TYR A 19 26.74 -10.35 -6.52
CA TYR A 19 26.45 -11.57 -7.27
C TYR A 19 25.97 -11.27 -8.69
N TYR A 20 25.08 -10.29 -8.87
CA TYR A 20 24.51 -9.94 -10.18
C TYR A 20 25.33 -8.89 -10.95
N SER A 21 26.05 -7.99 -10.26
CA SER A 21 26.87 -6.92 -10.83
C SER A 21 28.35 -6.97 -10.35
N PRO A 22 29.12 -8.00 -10.70
CA PRO A 22 30.51 -8.16 -10.26
C PRO A 22 31.46 -7.13 -10.89
N SER A 23 31.05 -6.50 -12.00
CA SER A 23 31.86 -5.56 -12.78
C SER A 23 31.88 -4.13 -12.22
N GLU A 24 30.91 -3.77 -11.37
CA GLU A 24 30.74 -2.38 -10.88
C GLU A 24 31.69 -1.99 -9.72
N VAL A 25 32.49 -2.92 -9.19
CA VAL A 25 33.40 -2.67 -8.06
C VAL A 25 34.82 -2.30 -8.51
N SER A 26 35.06 -2.12 -9.81
CA SER A 26 36.40 -1.80 -10.33
C SER A 26 36.64 -0.29 -10.46
N HIS A 27 36.70 0.42 -9.32
CA HIS A 27 37.36 1.73 -9.22
C HIS A 27 38.44 1.66 -8.13
N GLY A 28 39.65 1.28 -8.55
CA GLY A 28 40.87 1.41 -7.76
C GLY A 28 41.15 0.27 -6.77
N GLY A 29 41.64 -0.86 -7.28
CA GLY A 29 42.28 -1.90 -6.45
C GLY A 29 41.88 -3.32 -6.85
N THR A 30 42.89 -4.18 -7.05
CA THR A 30 42.76 -5.62 -7.29
C THR A 30 42.05 -6.30 -6.11
N ARG A 31 40.72 -6.35 -6.15
CA ARG A 31 39.90 -7.27 -5.35
C ARG A 31 39.40 -8.36 -6.28
N GLU A 32 39.62 -9.61 -5.89
CA GLU A 32 39.24 -10.81 -6.64
C GLU A 32 37.81 -10.69 -7.20
N ALA A 33 37.67 -11.02 -8.48
CA ALA A 33 36.38 -11.06 -9.15
C ALA A 33 35.44 -11.98 -8.36
N PHE A 34 34.22 -11.52 -8.08
CA PHE A 34 33.27 -12.32 -7.35
C PHE A 34 32.87 -13.54 -8.21
N GLU A 35 33.29 -14.72 -7.78
CA GLU A 35 32.97 -15.97 -8.46
C GLU A 35 31.47 -16.28 -8.32
N ARG A 36 30.81 -16.62 -9.44
CA ARG A 36 29.38 -16.95 -9.47
C ARG A 36 29.20 -18.44 -9.73
N ALA A 37 28.26 -19.04 -9.01
CA ALA A 37 27.90 -20.45 -9.16
C ALA A 37 26.81 -20.71 -10.24
N GLY A 38 26.23 -19.66 -10.85
CA GLY A 38 25.20 -19.78 -11.89
C GLY A 38 24.04 -18.81 -11.68
N THR A 39 22.83 -19.21 -12.10
CA THR A 39 21.59 -18.47 -11.82
C THR A 39 20.96 -19.02 -10.55
N ILE A 40 20.66 -18.15 -9.59
CA ILE A 40 19.90 -18.52 -8.39
C ILE A 40 18.43 -18.65 -8.79
N GLN A 41 17.84 -19.83 -8.59
CA GLN A 41 16.44 -20.08 -8.91
C GLN A 41 15.53 -19.83 -7.71
N GLN A 42 15.89 -20.39 -6.55
CA GLN A 42 15.13 -20.28 -5.31
C GLN A 42 16.10 -20.14 -4.12
N ALA A 43 15.62 -19.58 -3.01
CA ALA A 43 16.43 -19.42 -1.80
C ALA A 43 15.65 -19.69 -0.51
N PHE A 44 16.34 -20.21 0.51
CA PHE A 44 15.79 -20.35 1.85
C PHE A 44 16.69 -19.60 2.83
N ALA A 45 16.12 -18.67 3.58
CA ALA A 45 16.81 -18.02 4.68
C ALA A 45 16.38 -18.68 5.99
N PHE A 46 17.24 -19.54 6.54
CA PHE A 46 16.97 -20.28 7.76
C PHE A 46 17.66 -19.63 8.98
N SER A 47 16.91 -19.48 10.07
CA SER A 47 17.40 -18.92 11.33
C SER A 47 16.95 -19.78 12.52
N ALA A 48 17.91 -20.23 13.32
CA ALA A 48 17.67 -21.02 14.53
C ALA A 48 18.37 -20.38 15.74
N PRO A 49 17.80 -19.30 16.32
CA PRO A 49 18.44 -18.54 17.40
C PRO A 49 18.67 -19.34 18.69
N HIS A 50 17.90 -20.40 18.92
CA HIS A 50 18.04 -21.28 20.10
C HIS A 50 18.84 -22.56 19.77
N GLY A 51 19.56 -22.58 18.64
CA GLY A 51 20.33 -23.74 18.19
C GLY A 51 19.44 -24.95 17.92
N ALA A 52 19.83 -26.09 18.48
CA ALA A 52 19.15 -27.37 18.32
C ALA A 52 17.90 -27.50 19.20
N SER A 53 17.04 -26.49 19.19
CA SER A 53 15.78 -26.47 19.95
C SER A 53 14.73 -25.73 19.17
N ALA A 54 13.61 -26.39 18.87
CA ALA A 54 12.44 -25.72 18.31
C ALA A 54 11.12 -26.40 18.63
N SER A 55 10.13 -25.56 18.85
CA SER A 55 8.73 -25.93 19.09
C SER A 55 7.84 -25.61 17.90
N LYS A 56 8.23 -24.63 17.07
CA LYS A 56 7.43 -24.04 16.00
C LYS A 56 8.34 -23.55 14.87
N LEU A 57 7.82 -23.55 13.65
CA LEU A 57 8.43 -22.87 12.51
C LEU A 57 7.61 -21.62 12.19
N LEU A 58 8.24 -20.46 12.30
CA LEU A 58 7.70 -19.21 11.79
C LEU A 58 8.19 -19.02 10.36
N VAL A 59 7.25 -18.94 9.42
CA VAL A 59 7.55 -18.71 8.01
C VAL A 59 7.21 -17.27 7.66
N GLN A 60 8.18 -16.59 7.06
CA GLN A 60 8.07 -15.24 6.55
C GLN A 60 8.01 -15.29 5.03
N LEU A 61 7.01 -14.62 4.48
CA LEU A 61 6.74 -14.55 3.04
C LEU A 61 6.88 -13.13 2.50
N GLU A 62 6.87 -12.13 3.38
CA GLU A 62 6.75 -10.73 2.98
C GLU A 62 8.05 -10.20 2.37
N GLY A 63 8.07 -10.16 1.05
CA GLY A 63 9.17 -9.61 0.29
C GLY A 63 9.14 -8.08 0.18
N TRP A 64 10.04 -7.58 -0.65
CA TRP A 64 10.18 -6.16 -0.94
C TRP A 64 8.88 -5.55 -1.48
N ASN A 65 8.42 -4.41 -0.93
CA ASN A 65 7.23 -3.68 -1.42
C ASN A 65 5.93 -4.50 -1.44
N GLY A 66 5.82 -5.54 -0.60
CA GLY A 66 4.63 -6.40 -0.55
C GLY A 66 4.58 -7.42 -1.70
N ALA A 67 5.70 -7.66 -2.38
CA ALA A 67 5.82 -8.76 -3.32
C ALA A 67 6.05 -10.08 -2.56
N TYR A 68 5.34 -11.12 -2.97
CA TYR A 68 5.45 -12.45 -2.36
C TYR A 68 6.23 -13.41 -3.26
N PRO A 69 6.90 -14.44 -2.69
CA PRO A 69 7.40 -15.54 -3.50
C PRO A 69 6.22 -16.32 -4.11
N ASN A 70 6.47 -17.07 -5.18
CA ASN A 70 5.49 -18.01 -5.71
C ASN A 70 4.90 -18.87 -4.59
N GLN A 71 3.57 -18.95 -4.52
CA GLN A 71 2.87 -19.67 -3.47
C GLN A 71 3.26 -21.15 -3.36
N ASP A 72 3.67 -21.74 -4.48
CA ASP A 72 4.05 -23.15 -4.53
C ASP A 72 5.30 -23.44 -3.69
N ILE A 73 6.22 -22.47 -3.52
CA ILE A 73 7.39 -22.66 -2.64
C ILE A 73 6.96 -22.89 -1.19
N PHE A 74 5.95 -22.14 -0.75
CA PHE A 74 5.41 -22.23 0.59
C PHE A 74 4.62 -23.53 0.76
N THR A 75 3.75 -23.84 -0.20
CA THR A 75 2.92 -25.05 -0.18
C THR A 75 3.78 -26.31 -0.20
N MET A 76 4.83 -26.32 -1.03
CA MET A 76 5.83 -27.38 -1.06
C MET A 76 6.55 -27.51 0.28
N PHE A 77 7.03 -26.40 0.84
CA PHE A 77 7.74 -26.41 2.12
C PHE A 77 6.86 -26.95 3.25
N ASP A 78 5.60 -26.51 3.34
CA ASP A 78 4.66 -27.01 4.34
C ASP A 78 4.40 -28.51 4.16
N LYS A 79 4.26 -29.00 2.91
CA LYS A 79 4.13 -30.44 2.64
C LYS A 79 5.37 -31.24 3.06
N VAL A 80 6.57 -30.73 2.79
CA VAL A 80 7.82 -31.37 3.25
C VAL A 80 7.87 -31.42 4.78
N ASN A 81 7.47 -30.36 5.47
CA ASN A 81 7.37 -30.34 6.93
C ASN A 81 6.35 -31.39 7.44
N GLN A 82 5.18 -31.51 6.81
CA GLN A 82 4.13 -32.45 7.20
C GLN A 82 4.57 -33.92 7.12
N ILE A 83 5.42 -34.27 6.16
CA ILE A 83 5.93 -35.65 5.98
C ILE A 83 7.22 -35.93 6.78
N SER A 84 7.89 -34.89 7.30
CA SER A 84 9.13 -35.03 8.04
C SER A 84 8.89 -35.61 9.44
N ARG A 85 9.78 -36.51 9.89
CA ARG A 85 9.76 -37.02 11.28
C ARG A 85 10.07 -35.88 12.24
N GLY A 86 9.25 -35.69 13.26
CA GLY A 86 9.40 -34.55 14.18
C GLY A 86 8.75 -33.25 13.69
N ARG A 87 7.77 -33.34 12.76
CA ARG A 87 7.01 -32.20 12.23
C ARG A 87 6.70 -31.15 13.31
N LEU A 88 7.02 -29.90 12.99
CA LEU A 88 6.73 -28.77 13.85
C LEU A 88 5.50 -28.02 13.31
N PRO A 89 4.65 -27.47 14.20
CA PRO A 89 3.59 -26.57 13.79
C PRO A 89 4.17 -25.36 13.06
N LEU A 90 3.64 -25.09 11.87
CA LEU A 90 3.98 -23.94 11.04
C LEU A 90 3.06 -22.76 11.38
N ILE A 91 3.63 -21.56 11.45
CA ILE A 91 2.95 -20.31 11.74
C ILE A 91 3.44 -19.25 10.75
N LEU A 92 2.54 -18.41 10.25
CA LEU A 92 2.89 -17.22 9.47
C LEU A 92 3.10 -16.00 10.37
N ASP A 93 3.93 -15.04 9.98
CA ASP A 93 4.16 -13.82 10.79
C ASP A 93 2.87 -13.06 11.11
N ALA A 94 1.95 -12.99 10.14
CA ALA A 94 0.62 -12.42 10.32
C ALA A 94 -0.19 -13.10 11.46
N ASP A 95 -0.07 -14.42 11.61
CA ASP A 95 -0.81 -15.22 12.60
C ASP A 95 -0.20 -15.16 14.00
N MET A 96 1.05 -14.69 14.13
CA MET A 96 1.73 -14.62 15.43
C MET A 96 1.06 -13.61 16.39
N ARG A 97 0.37 -12.60 15.83
CA ARG A 97 -0.34 -11.56 16.59
C ARG A 97 -1.76 -11.97 16.99
N THR A 98 -2.46 -12.72 16.14
CA THR A 98 -3.89 -13.07 16.30
C THR A 98 -4.09 -14.26 17.26
N ARG A 99 -3.17 -15.24 17.27
CA ARG A 99 -3.33 -16.50 18.02
C ARG A 99 -3.19 -16.40 19.55
N LYS A 100 -2.96 -15.21 20.10
CA LYS A 100 -2.97 -14.99 21.57
C LYS A 100 -4.38 -15.00 22.16
N THR A 101 -5.43 -14.90 21.34
CA THR A 101 -6.83 -14.79 21.78
C THR A 101 -7.66 -16.02 21.39
N LYS A 102 -7.90 -16.88 22.39
CA LYS A 102 -9.01 -17.84 22.59
C LYS A 102 -9.37 -18.83 21.45
N ARG A 103 -9.33 -20.12 21.82
CA ARG A 103 -9.98 -21.24 21.10
C ARG A 103 -11.51 -21.13 21.27
N VAL A 104 -12.20 -20.40 20.38
CA VAL A 104 -13.67 -20.24 20.42
C VAL A 104 -14.33 -21.19 19.39
N TRP A 105 -15.36 -21.91 19.83
CA TRP A 105 -15.95 -23.04 19.09
C TRP A 105 -17.13 -22.69 18.17
N SER A 106 -17.38 -21.40 17.90
CA SER A 106 -18.47 -20.99 17.00
C SER A 106 -18.00 -20.90 15.55
N ALA A 107 -18.86 -21.28 14.61
CA ALA A 107 -18.57 -21.15 13.18
C ALA A 107 -18.36 -19.69 12.75
N SER A 108 -19.05 -18.73 13.39
CA SER A 108 -18.87 -17.30 13.15
C SER A 108 -17.50 -16.80 13.60
N ALA A 109 -17.01 -17.20 14.77
CA ALA A 109 -15.68 -16.81 15.27
C ALA A 109 -14.57 -17.22 14.31
N ARG A 110 -14.66 -18.43 13.72
CA ARG A 110 -13.68 -18.90 12.73
C ARG A 110 -13.57 -18.03 11.48
N HIS A 111 -14.67 -17.40 11.05
CA HIS A 111 -14.64 -16.48 9.89
C HIS A 111 -13.96 -15.16 10.26
N PHE A 112 -14.21 -14.65 11.47
CA PHE A 112 -13.52 -13.46 11.97
C PHE A 112 -12.03 -13.70 12.15
N ASP A 113 -11.63 -14.85 12.67
CA ASP A 113 -10.21 -15.21 12.81
C ASP A 113 -9.52 -15.27 11.44
N MET A 114 -10.16 -15.89 10.43
CA MET A 114 -9.63 -15.92 9.06
C MET A 114 -9.54 -14.52 8.44
N LEU A 115 -10.55 -13.68 8.66
CA LEU A 115 -10.54 -12.29 8.17
C LEU A 115 -9.43 -11.48 8.85
N GLU A 116 -9.22 -11.67 10.15
CA GLU A 116 -8.16 -11.02 10.90
C GLU A 116 -6.78 -11.43 10.36
N SER A 117 -6.54 -12.74 10.17
CA SER A 117 -5.32 -13.24 9.55
C SER A 117 -5.10 -12.68 8.15
N ALA A 118 -6.15 -12.62 7.31
CA ALA A 118 -6.08 -12.05 5.97
C ALA A 118 -5.74 -10.55 5.99
N ILE A 119 -6.39 -9.79 6.88
CA ILE A 119 -6.12 -8.36 7.06
C ILE A 119 -4.68 -8.15 7.53
N MET A 120 -4.20 -8.95 8.48
CA MET A 120 -2.84 -8.83 8.99
C MET A 120 -1.79 -9.21 7.95
N PHE A 121 -2.06 -10.23 7.13
CA PHE A 121 -1.21 -10.59 5.99
C PHE A 121 -1.14 -9.46 4.96
N MET A 122 -2.29 -8.93 4.54
CA MET A 122 -2.36 -7.75 3.66
C MET A 122 -1.67 -6.54 4.28
N TRP A 123 -1.81 -6.35 5.60
CA TRP A 123 -1.21 -5.24 6.30
C TRP A 123 0.30 -5.25 6.23
N ARG A 124 0.90 -6.43 6.41
CA ARG A 124 2.34 -6.60 6.24
C ARG A 124 2.77 -6.24 4.83
N ALA A 125 2.07 -6.71 3.79
CA ALA A 125 2.34 -6.27 2.41
C ALA A 125 2.19 -4.76 2.23
N ALA A 126 1.17 -4.15 2.81
CA ALA A 126 0.90 -2.73 2.63
C ALA A 126 2.03 -1.84 3.19
N THR A 127 2.68 -2.26 4.27
CA THR A 127 3.86 -1.53 4.79
C THR A 127 5.04 -1.55 3.82
N GLY A 128 5.16 -2.60 3.01
CA GLY A 128 6.26 -2.81 2.07
C GLY A 128 7.63 -2.96 2.71
N ILE A 129 7.69 -3.11 4.04
CA ILE A 129 8.93 -3.28 4.80
C ILE A 129 9.33 -4.76 4.70
N PRO A 130 10.56 -5.09 4.27
CA PRO A 130 11.02 -6.47 4.17
C PRO A 130 11.08 -7.13 5.55
N SER A 131 10.55 -8.35 5.69
CA SER A 131 10.48 -9.05 6.98
C SER A 131 11.77 -9.78 7.36
N GLY A 132 12.63 -10.09 6.38
CA GLY A 132 13.89 -10.77 6.61
C GLY A 132 14.80 -10.80 5.38
N PRO A 133 15.96 -11.47 5.45
CA PRO A 133 16.94 -11.52 4.35
C PRO A 133 16.39 -12.15 3.07
N HIS A 134 15.43 -13.08 3.17
CA HIS A 134 14.72 -13.64 2.02
C HIS A 134 14.06 -12.57 1.14
N ALA A 135 13.60 -11.45 1.72
CA ALA A 135 12.93 -10.39 0.98
C ALA A 135 13.84 -9.70 -0.06
N ALA A 136 15.17 -9.70 0.17
CA ALA A 136 16.14 -9.10 -0.75
C ALA A 136 16.21 -9.87 -2.08
N PHE A 137 15.98 -11.18 -2.07
CA PHE A 137 16.00 -12.03 -3.26
C PHE A 137 14.87 -11.66 -4.25
N LYS A 138 13.74 -11.15 -3.76
CA LYS A 138 12.62 -10.76 -4.62
C LYS A 138 12.95 -9.59 -5.53
N ALA A 139 13.90 -8.71 -5.15
CA ALA A 139 14.39 -7.65 -6.02
C ALA A 139 15.07 -8.16 -7.31
N HIS A 140 15.51 -9.42 -7.31
CA HIS A 140 16.09 -10.13 -8.45
C HIS A 140 15.14 -11.18 -9.05
N SER A 141 13.84 -11.10 -8.74
CA SER A 141 12.82 -12.08 -9.18
C SER A 141 13.09 -13.52 -8.74
N ILE A 142 13.81 -13.71 -7.64
CA ILE A 142 14.10 -15.01 -7.06
C ILE A 142 13.05 -15.29 -5.99
N ASP A 143 12.43 -16.46 -6.05
CA ASP A 143 11.49 -16.89 -5.01
C ASP A 143 12.24 -17.38 -3.79
N ALA A 144 12.01 -16.71 -2.65
CA ALA A 144 12.71 -16.99 -1.42
C ALA A 144 11.77 -17.08 -0.22
N LEU A 145 12.12 -17.96 0.71
CA LEU A 145 11.34 -18.23 1.92
C LEU A 145 12.18 -17.95 3.17
N GLY A 146 11.64 -17.17 4.11
CA GLY A 146 12.25 -16.98 5.44
C GLY A 146 11.71 -18.01 6.43
N ILE A 147 12.59 -18.71 7.15
CA ILE A 147 12.24 -19.74 8.11
C ILE A 147 12.93 -19.44 9.43
N HIS A 148 12.14 -19.24 10.49
CA HIS A 148 12.62 -18.98 11.84
C HIS A 148 12.16 -20.10 12.78
N ALA A 149 13.12 -20.79 13.38
CA ALA A 149 12.85 -21.80 14.39
C ALA A 149 12.61 -21.12 15.75
N LEU A 150 11.39 -21.29 16.29
CA LEU A 150 10.99 -20.68 17.55
C LEU A 150 10.91 -21.72 18.67
N THR A 151 11.43 -21.37 19.85
CA THR A 151 11.27 -22.14 21.08
C THR A 151 10.27 -21.44 22.00
N GLN A 152 9.21 -22.15 22.40
CA GLN A 152 8.20 -21.64 23.31
C GLN A 152 8.06 -22.58 24.52
N LYS A 153 8.19 -22.01 25.72
CA LYS A 153 7.98 -22.75 26.97
C LYS A 153 6.57 -23.35 27.04
N GLY A 154 6.48 -24.61 27.47
CA GLY A 154 5.21 -25.32 27.66
C GLY A 154 4.60 -25.93 26.38
N ILE A 155 5.33 -25.92 25.26
CA ILE A 155 4.96 -26.61 24.03
C ILE A 155 6.00 -27.72 23.79
N HIS A 156 5.57 -28.84 23.20
CA HIS A 156 6.47 -29.88 22.74
C HIS A 156 7.58 -29.26 21.88
N THR A 157 8.82 -29.47 22.30
CA THR A 157 10.03 -28.92 21.66
C THR A 157 10.89 -30.09 21.23
N VAL A 158 11.31 -30.10 19.98
CA VAL A 158 12.32 -31.03 19.48
C VAL A 158 13.68 -30.43 19.85
N GLU A 159 14.51 -31.20 20.54
CA GLU A 159 15.78 -30.72 21.10
C GLU A 159 16.96 -31.64 20.74
N GLY A 160 18.18 -31.10 20.79
CA GLY A 160 19.42 -31.85 20.63
C GLY A 160 19.59 -32.49 19.25
N ILE A 161 20.01 -33.76 19.23
CA ILE A 161 20.31 -34.51 17.99
C ILE A 161 19.07 -34.65 17.10
N ASP A 162 17.88 -34.84 17.70
CA ASP A 162 16.63 -34.96 16.96
C ASP A 162 16.28 -33.66 16.23
N ALA A 163 16.57 -32.50 16.83
CA ALA A 163 16.36 -31.20 16.19
C ALA A 163 17.30 -31.01 15.00
N TYR A 164 18.58 -31.40 15.13
CA TYR A 164 19.52 -31.39 14.01
C TYR A 164 19.08 -32.29 12.86
N HIS A 165 18.66 -33.52 13.16
CA HIS A 165 18.16 -34.44 12.12
C HIS A 165 16.90 -33.91 11.46
N TYR A 166 15.98 -33.34 12.23
CA TYR A 166 14.76 -32.72 11.72
C TYR A 166 15.07 -31.56 10.77
N PHE A 167 15.89 -30.58 11.20
CA PHE A 167 16.23 -29.43 10.35
C PHE A 167 17.04 -29.83 9.12
N GLY A 168 18.01 -30.75 9.27
CA GLY A 168 18.78 -31.27 8.14
C GLY A 168 17.88 -31.94 7.11
N SER A 169 16.98 -32.82 7.58
CA SER A 169 16.02 -33.52 6.71
C SER A 169 15.03 -32.56 6.06
N LEU A 170 14.53 -31.57 6.80
CA LEU A 170 13.61 -30.55 6.29
C LEU A 170 14.27 -29.74 5.17
N LEU A 171 15.47 -29.19 5.42
CA LEU A 171 16.19 -28.38 4.43
C LEU A 171 16.61 -29.21 3.21
N GLU A 172 17.15 -30.42 3.40
CA GLU A 172 17.54 -31.31 2.31
C GLU A 172 16.34 -31.66 1.42
N ASN A 173 15.22 -32.06 2.02
CA ASN A 173 14.02 -32.42 1.27
C ASN A 173 13.39 -31.22 0.58
N SER A 174 13.38 -30.04 1.22
CA SER A 174 12.91 -28.81 0.58
C SER A 174 13.77 -28.44 -0.63
N LEU A 175 15.09 -28.46 -0.49
CA LEU A 175 16.02 -28.17 -1.60
C LEU A 175 15.87 -29.17 -2.76
N ARG A 176 15.66 -30.46 -2.47
CA ARG A 176 15.37 -31.45 -3.51
C ARG A 176 14.03 -31.20 -4.19
N ALA A 177 13.01 -30.85 -3.42
CA ALA A 177 11.68 -30.58 -3.94
C ALA A 177 11.60 -29.28 -4.77
N CYS A 178 12.55 -28.35 -4.61
CA CYS A 178 12.70 -27.21 -5.51
C CYS A 178 12.85 -27.63 -6.98
N ASN A 179 13.50 -28.76 -7.26
CA ASN A 179 13.61 -29.28 -8.62
C ASN A 179 12.24 -29.58 -9.23
N ASN A 180 11.26 -29.99 -8.43
CA ASN A 180 9.89 -30.24 -8.89
C ASN A 180 9.11 -28.93 -9.12
N LEU A 181 9.54 -27.81 -8.52
CA LEU A 181 8.97 -26.49 -8.77
C LEU A 181 9.51 -25.84 -10.07
N LEU A 182 10.52 -26.44 -10.70
CA LEU A 182 11.06 -25.98 -11.98
C LEU A 182 10.23 -26.48 -13.18
N GLU A 183 9.39 -27.50 -12.99
CA GLU A 183 8.42 -27.88 -14.00
C GLU A 183 7.40 -26.74 -14.15
N LEU A 184 7.24 -26.25 -15.39
CA LEU A 184 6.34 -25.15 -15.75
C LEU A 184 4.85 -25.53 -15.54
N LEU A 185 4.41 -25.64 -14.30
CA LEU A 185 2.99 -25.79 -14.00
C LEU A 185 2.29 -24.43 -14.11
N HIS A 186 1.40 -24.34 -15.10
CA HIS A 186 0.63 -23.17 -15.54
C HIS A 186 -0.34 -22.55 -14.50
N HIS A 187 -0.22 -22.91 -13.21
CA HIS A 187 -1.12 -22.46 -12.14
C HIS A 187 -0.42 -21.82 -10.93
N SER A 188 0.90 -21.59 -10.99
CA SER A 188 1.63 -20.87 -9.95
C SER A 188 1.08 -19.46 -9.72
N CYS A 189 0.65 -19.17 -8.50
CA CYS A 189 0.07 -17.89 -8.10
C CYS A 189 1.11 -17.02 -7.39
N PHE A 190 1.47 -15.87 -7.99
CA PHE A 190 2.30 -14.84 -7.33
C PHE A 190 1.48 -13.84 -6.52
N TYR A 191 0.18 -13.84 -6.77
CA TYR A 191 -0.80 -12.94 -6.23
C TYR A 191 -1.76 -13.75 -5.38
N TYR A 192 -1.56 -13.71 -4.07
CA TYR A 192 -2.38 -14.41 -3.11
C TYR A 192 -2.40 -13.71 -1.75
N ILE A 193 -3.39 -14.06 -0.93
CA ILE A 193 -3.44 -13.71 0.49
C ILE A 193 -3.50 -15.02 1.27
N MET A 194 -2.57 -15.22 2.21
CA MET A 194 -2.65 -16.36 3.12
C MET A 194 -3.74 -16.11 4.17
N LEU A 195 -4.65 -17.06 4.31
CA LEU A 195 -5.66 -17.11 5.39
C LEU A 195 -5.18 -17.97 6.57
N GLY A 196 -4.05 -18.64 6.39
CA GLY A 196 -3.38 -19.52 7.34
C GLY A 196 -2.43 -20.46 6.57
N PRO A 197 -1.77 -21.41 7.26
CA PRO A 197 -0.78 -22.29 6.63
C PRO A 197 -1.31 -23.19 5.50
N GLU A 198 -2.60 -23.54 5.55
CA GLU A 198 -3.22 -24.51 4.62
C GLU A 198 -4.25 -23.87 3.68
N ARG A 199 -4.50 -22.56 3.79
CA ARG A 199 -5.58 -21.87 3.09
C ARG A 199 -5.10 -20.54 2.56
N PHE A 200 -5.44 -20.28 1.30
CA PHE A 200 -5.11 -19.04 0.64
C PHE A 200 -6.26 -18.55 -0.23
N LEU A 201 -6.22 -17.28 -0.56
CA LEU A 201 -7.12 -16.61 -1.48
C LEU A 201 -6.35 -16.26 -2.75
N GLY A 202 -6.84 -16.70 -3.90
CA GLY A 202 -6.21 -16.42 -5.19
C GLY A 202 -6.54 -15.02 -5.72
N ILE A 203 -5.89 -14.66 -6.83
CA ILE A 203 -6.03 -13.33 -7.45
C ILE A 203 -7.47 -12.97 -7.81
N ALA A 204 -8.26 -13.94 -8.29
CA ALA A 204 -9.62 -13.70 -8.74
C ALA A 204 -10.52 -13.28 -7.59
N GLU A 205 -10.39 -13.90 -6.41
CA GLU A 205 -11.22 -13.62 -5.27
C GLU A 205 -10.78 -12.36 -4.52
N TYR A 206 -9.47 -12.14 -4.36
CA TYR A 206 -9.02 -11.00 -3.57
C TYR A 206 -9.10 -9.66 -4.32
N ILE A 207 -9.02 -9.63 -5.66
CA ILE A 207 -9.10 -8.37 -6.43
C ILE A 207 -10.52 -7.81 -6.46
N ALA A 208 -11.55 -8.66 -6.34
CA ALA A 208 -12.96 -8.27 -6.38
C ALA A 208 -13.33 -7.02 -5.55
N PRO A 209 -12.99 -6.92 -4.24
CA PRO A 209 -13.30 -5.73 -3.44
C PRO A 209 -12.68 -4.44 -3.98
N GLN A 210 -11.46 -4.50 -4.52
CA GLN A 210 -10.82 -3.33 -5.11
C GLN A 210 -11.54 -2.89 -6.40
N VAL A 211 -11.89 -3.85 -7.26
CA VAL A 211 -12.66 -3.56 -8.49
C VAL A 211 -14.01 -2.97 -8.15
N MET A 212 -14.71 -3.46 -7.13
CA MET A 212 -15.99 -2.89 -6.69
C MET A 212 -15.86 -1.41 -6.29
N LEU A 213 -14.80 -1.04 -5.56
CA LEU A 213 -14.53 0.35 -5.20
C LEU A 213 -14.22 1.21 -6.44
N LEU A 214 -13.39 0.72 -7.36
CA LEU A 214 -13.03 1.44 -8.59
C LEU A 214 -14.24 1.62 -9.52
N VAL A 215 -15.11 0.63 -9.62
CA VAL A 215 -16.37 0.73 -10.38
C VAL A 215 -17.29 1.78 -9.76
N SER A 216 -17.41 1.83 -8.43
CA SER A 216 -18.25 2.85 -7.76
C SER A 216 -17.75 4.27 -8.05
N LEU A 217 -16.43 4.48 -8.01
CA LEU A 217 -15.80 5.75 -8.39
C LEU A 217 -16.08 6.10 -9.85
N THR A 218 -15.96 5.12 -10.75
CA THR A 218 -16.22 5.29 -12.18
C THR A 218 -17.67 5.71 -12.44
N LEU A 219 -18.64 5.08 -11.78
CA LEU A 219 -20.06 5.41 -11.93
C LEU A 219 -20.37 6.84 -11.46
N VAL A 220 -19.81 7.26 -10.33
CA VAL A 220 -19.98 8.64 -9.83
C VAL A 220 -19.32 9.66 -10.76
N ALA A 221 -18.10 9.39 -11.22
CA ALA A 221 -17.44 10.26 -12.19
C ALA A 221 -18.24 10.37 -13.50
N ALA A 222 -18.69 9.23 -14.04
CA ALA A 222 -19.51 9.19 -15.24
C ALA A 222 -20.80 10.02 -15.06
N GLN A 223 -21.54 9.80 -13.98
CA GLN A 223 -22.78 10.52 -13.67
C GLN A 223 -22.55 12.05 -13.58
N LEU A 224 -21.51 12.49 -12.89
CA LEU A 224 -21.18 13.91 -12.78
C LEU A 224 -20.71 14.51 -14.13
N THR A 225 -19.99 13.75 -14.95
CA THR A 225 -19.57 14.22 -16.28
C THR A 225 -20.72 14.35 -17.27
N THR A 226 -21.69 13.42 -17.24
CA THR A 226 -22.79 13.40 -18.21
C THR A 226 -23.94 14.30 -17.76
N TYR A 227 -24.42 14.13 -16.52
CA TYR A 227 -25.63 14.78 -16.01
C TYR A 227 -25.35 16.01 -15.15
N GLY A 228 -24.11 16.20 -14.67
CA GLY A 228 -23.78 17.28 -13.75
C GLY A 228 -24.29 17.02 -12.33
N ALA A 229 -24.34 18.07 -11.51
CA ALA A 229 -24.67 17.97 -10.08
C ALA A 229 -26.11 18.36 -9.70
N GLY A 230 -26.92 18.84 -10.65
CA GLY A 230 -28.29 19.27 -10.40
C GLY A 230 -29.29 18.11 -10.50
N GLU A 231 -30.36 18.16 -9.70
CA GLU A 231 -31.57 17.38 -10.00
C GLU A 231 -32.16 17.89 -11.32
N ILE A 232 -32.56 16.96 -12.19
CA ILE A 232 -33.27 17.27 -13.43
C ILE A 232 -34.71 17.62 -13.05
N THR A 233 -34.92 18.75 -12.37
CA THR A 233 -36.26 19.22 -11.98
C THR A 233 -37.01 19.83 -13.17
N ASP A 234 -36.27 20.35 -14.15
CA ASP A 234 -36.84 20.84 -15.41
C ASP A 234 -36.34 19.95 -16.56
N ALA A 235 -36.94 18.77 -16.72
CA ALA A 235 -36.74 17.99 -17.93
C ALA A 235 -37.14 18.87 -19.13
N PRO A 236 -36.22 19.23 -20.04
CA PRO A 236 -36.60 19.97 -21.22
C PRO A 236 -37.62 19.16 -22.03
N SER A 237 -38.44 19.83 -22.85
CA SER A 237 -39.31 19.15 -23.80
C SER A 237 -38.52 18.07 -24.57
N SER A 238 -39.18 16.97 -24.94
CA SER A 238 -38.57 15.74 -25.52
C SER A 238 -37.60 15.97 -26.69
N ASP A 239 -37.63 17.16 -27.30
CA ASP A 239 -36.90 17.52 -28.51
C ASP A 239 -35.57 18.25 -28.25
N VAL A 240 -35.22 18.59 -27.00
CA VAL A 240 -33.98 19.35 -26.68
C VAL A 240 -32.97 18.49 -25.93
N GLN A 241 -31.80 18.25 -26.54
CA GLN A 241 -30.70 17.54 -25.89
C GLN A 241 -29.96 18.45 -24.89
N MET A 242 -29.86 18.03 -23.63
CA MET A 242 -29.07 18.74 -22.62
C MET A 242 -27.63 18.22 -22.61
N ARG A 243 -26.65 19.13 -22.68
CA ARG A 243 -25.23 18.82 -22.48
C ARG A 243 -24.66 19.68 -21.36
N THR A 244 -23.83 19.08 -20.52
CA THR A 244 -23.11 19.82 -19.47
C THR A 244 -21.75 20.28 -20.00
N SER A 245 -21.36 21.49 -19.63
CA SER A 245 -20.04 22.05 -19.94
C SER A 245 -19.28 22.28 -18.64
N HIS A 246 -18.04 21.80 -18.58
CA HIS A 246 -17.18 21.79 -17.39
C HIS A 246 -15.82 22.41 -17.72
N ASP A 247 -15.24 23.15 -16.77
CA ASP A 247 -13.95 23.80 -16.92
C ASP A 247 -12.77 22.88 -16.54
N TRP A 248 -12.55 21.84 -17.34
CA TRP A 248 -11.54 20.81 -17.08
C TRP A 248 -10.13 21.36 -16.86
N PHE A 249 -9.72 22.37 -17.63
CA PHE A 249 -8.37 22.95 -17.53
C PHE A 249 -8.11 23.56 -16.15
N SER A 250 -9.14 24.19 -15.56
CA SER A 250 -9.03 24.82 -14.25
C SER A 250 -8.90 23.77 -13.16
N ALA A 251 -9.70 22.71 -13.24
CA ALA A 251 -9.64 21.58 -12.32
C ALA A 251 -8.30 20.84 -12.40
N ILE A 252 -7.76 20.63 -13.61
CA ILE A 252 -6.44 20.03 -13.83
C ILE A 252 -5.34 20.91 -13.22
N ARG A 253 -5.37 22.23 -13.44
CA ARG A 253 -4.39 23.14 -12.83
C ARG A 253 -4.41 23.08 -11.30
N ARG A 254 -5.60 22.99 -10.70
CA ARG A 254 -5.76 22.85 -9.24
C ARG A 254 -5.23 21.50 -8.75
N LEU A 255 -5.49 20.41 -9.45
CA LEU A 255 -4.90 19.11 -9.14
C LEU A 255 -3.36 19.15 -9.24
N LEU A 256 -2.80 19.76 -10.29
CA LEU A 256 -1.35 19.89 -10.44
C LEU A 256 -0.72 20.72 -9.31
N LEU A 257 -1.39 21.78 -8.87
CA LEU A 257 -0.94 22.56 -7.71
C LEU A 257 -0.99 21.73 -6.43
N ALA A 258 -2.05 20.93 -6.22
CA ALA A 258 -2.15 20.00 -5.09
C ALA A 258 -1.01 18.97 -5.11
N LEU A 259 -0.74 18.37 -6.27
CA LEU A 259 0.36 17.43 -6.48
C LEU A 259 1.73 18.07 -6.20
N ALA A 260 1.94 19.31 -6.65
CA ALA A 260 3.17 20.05 -6.39
C ALA A 260 3.39 20.28 -4.89
N THR A 261 2.34 20.64 -4.14
CA THR A 261 2.45 20.79 -2.67
C THR A 261 2.73 19.46 -1.97
N GLY A 262 2.14 18.36 -2.45
CA GLY A 262 2.44 17.02 -1.96
C GLY A 262 3.88 16.59 -2.24
N LEU A 263 4.37 16.82 -3.46
CA LEU A 263 5.76 16.56 -3.84
C LEU A 263 6.74 17.37 -2.98
N ALA A 264 6.44 18.64 -2.72
CA ALA A 264 7.26 19.48 -1.86
C ALA A 264 7.31 18.93 -0.42
N ALA A 265 6.18 18.49 0.13
CA ALA A 265 6.12 17.88 1.45
C ALA A 265 6.88 16.55 1.53
N GLY A 266 6.72 15.68 0.52
CA GLY A 266 7.45 14.41 0.43
C GLY A 266 8.96 14.63 0.29
N SER A 267 9.38 15.62 -0.51
CA SER A 267 10.78 15.99 -0.70
C SER A 267 11.38 16.59 0.57
N LEU A 268 10.62 17.42 1.29
CA LEU A 268 11.02 17.93 2.59
C LEU A 268 11.21 16.78 3.60
N CYS A 269 10.31 15.80 3.58
CA CYS A 269 10.36 14.63 4.44
C CYS A 269 11.62 13.78 4.20
N THR A 270 11.95 13.51 2.93
CA THR A 270 13.16 12.73 2.57
C THR A 270 14.45 13.53 2.77
N ALA A 271 14.45 14.83 2.47
CA ALA A 271 15.60 15.71 2.72
C ALA A 271 15.91 15.85 4.22
N ALA A 272 14.89 16.02 5.05
CA ALA A 272 15.06 16.09 6.49
C ALA A 272 15.63 14.79 7.07
N ASN A 273 15.19 13.64 6.57
CA ASN A 273 15.78 12.34 6.93
C ASN A 273 17.24 12.20 6.45
N ALA A 274 17.59 12.74 5.29
CA ALA A 274 18.96 12.71 4.77
C ALA A 274 19.95 13.59 5.56
N HIS A 275 19.44 14.57 6.31
CA HIS A 275 20.20 15.40 7.24
C HIS A 275 20.23 14.84 8.68
N ASP A 276 19.87 13.57 8.87
CA ASP A 276 19.83 12.89 10.18
C ASP A 276 19.00 13.62 11.25
N ILE A 277 17.97 14.35 10.81
CA ILE A 277 17.02 15.00 11.73
C ILE A 277 16.18 13.92 12.41
N GLY A 278 16.05 13.98 13.73
CA GLY A 278 15.29 12.99 14.49
C GLY A 278 13.85 12.85 13.99
N HIS A 279 13.35 11.60 13.90
CA HIS A 279 12.05 11.29 13.28
C HIS A 279 10.86 12.08 13.85
N ALA A 280 10.90 12.45 15.14
CA ALA A 280 9.88 13.29 15.76
C ALA A 280 9.82 14.70 15.15
N HIS A 281 10.97 15.33 14.97
CA HIS A 281 11.10 16.67 14.41
C HIS A 281 10.69 16.68 12.93
N VAL A 282 11.11 15.66 12.16
CA VAL A 282 10.66 15.48 10.77
C VAL A 282 9.13 15.45 10.69
N THR A 283 8.50 14.64 11.55
CA THR A 283 7.03 14.51 11.57
C THR A 283 6.34 15.83 11.91
N ILE A 284 6.85 16.59 12.86
CA ILE A 284 6.29 17.90 13.23
C ILE A 284 6.44 18.90 12.07
N VAL A 285 7.65 19.05 11.53
CA VAL A 285 7.97 20.01 10.46
C VAL A 285 7.12 19.73 9.22
N VAL A 286 7.04 18.47 8.79
CA VAL A 286 6.25 18.09 7.61
C VAL A 286 4.76 18.30 7.85
N THR A 287 4.25 17.97 9.03
CA THR A 287 2.83 18.22 9.36
C THR A 287 2.50 19.71 9.34
N VAL A 288 3.34 20.56 9.93
CA VAL A 288 3.17 22.03 9.90
C VAL A 288 3.21 22.55 8.47
N PHE A 289 4.18 22.10 7.67
CA PHE A 289 4.27 22.47 6.26
C PHE A 289 3.00 22.10 5.49
N MET A 290 2.47 20.89 5.68
CA MET A 290 1.25 20.40 5.02
C MET A 290 0.03 21.24 5.38
N ILE A 291 -0.11 21.65 6.65
CA ILE A 291 -1.21 22.52 7.08
C ILE A 291 -1.08 23.90 6.42
N VAL A 292 0.10 24.51 6.45
CA VAL A 292 0.35 25.83 5.85
C VAL A 292 0.14 25.79 4.33
N ALA A 293 0.68 24.78 3.65
CA ALA A 293 0.52 24.58 2.22
C ALA A 293 -0.95 24.34 1.83
N GLY A 294 -1.69 23.55 2.62
CA GLY A 294 -3.13 23.34 2.41
C GLY A 294 -3.96 24.62 2.57
N VAL A 295 -3.65 25.45 3.57
CA VAL A 295 -4.30 26.76 3.74
C VAL A 295 -3.97 27.69 2.56
N ALA A 296 -2.70 27.77 2.17
CA ALA A 296 -2.28 28.58 1.03
C ALA A 296 -2.98 28.15 -0.27
N PHE A 297 -3.06 26.83 -0.51
CA PHE A 297 -3.78 26.26 -1.65
C PHE A 297 -5.25 26.70 -1.69
N LEU A 298 -5.98 26.56 -0.57
CA LEU A 298 -7.39 26.96 -0.53
C LEU A 298 -7.57 28.47 -0.76
N ARG A 299 -6.67 29.30 -0.23
CA ARG A 299 -6.70 30.76 -0.45
C ARG A 299 -6.49 31.13 -1.91
N ILE A 300 -5.45 30.55 -2.55
CA ILE A 300 -5.12 30.79 -3.96
C ILE A 300 -6.28 30.36 -4.85
N THR A 301 -6.81 29.14 -4.64
CA THR A 301 -7.87 28.59 -5.48
C THR A 301 -9.22 29.26 -5.27
N ARG A 302 -9.49 29.83 -4.08
CA ARG A 302 -10.70 30.62 -3.82
C ARG A 302 -10.63 32.02 -4.44
N SER A 303 -9.46 32.66 -4.42
CA SER A 303 -9.25 33.95 -5.08
C SER A 303 -9.47 33.83 -6.59
N ASP A 304 -8.96 32.75 -7.19
CA ASP A 304 -9.16 32.42 -8.61
C ASP A 304 -10.65 32.28 -9.00
N GLU A 305 -11.46 31.70 -8.12
CA GLU A 305 -12.92 31.54 -8.34
C GLU A 305 -13.67 32.89 -8.23
N SER A 306 -13.29 33.75 -7.28
CA SER A 306 -13.93 35.07 -7.11
C SER A 306 -13.74 36.02 -8.29
N ASN A 307 -12.66 35.85 -9.05
CA ASN A 307 -12.33 36.69 -10.21
C ASN A 307 -13.04 36.24 -11.50
N ARG A 308 -13.82 35.14 -11.49
CA ARG A 308 -14.52 34.64 -12.67
C ARG A 308 -16.01 35.04 -12.67
N PRO A 309 -16.56 35.46 -13.83
CA PRO A 309 -17.97 35.86 -13.91
C PRO A 309 -18.90 34.68 -13.59
N SER A 310 -19.74 34.85 -12.57
CA SER A 310 -20.47 33.76 -11.89
C SER A 310 -21.80 33.35 -12.54
N LYS A 311 -21.98 33.51 -13.85
CA LYS A 311 -23.28 33.19 -14.47
C LYS A 311 -23.27 31.80 -15.09
N THR A 312 -24.08 30.91 -14.52
CA THR A 312 -24.60 29.70 -15.13
C THR A 312 -25.31 30.11 -16.41
N ALA A 313 -24.55 30.30 -17.49
CA ALA A 313 -25.10 30.63 -18.79
C ALA A 313 -25.53 29.32 -19.44
N SER A 314 -26.82 29.16 -19.67
CA SER A 314 -27.33 28.18 -20.60
C SER A 314 -27.36 28.81 -21.99
N VAL A 315 -26.69 28.18 -22.95
CA VAL A 315 -26.74 28.60 -24.35
C VAL A 315 -27.48 27.52 -25.10
N VAL A 316 -28.60 27.87 -25.74
CA VAL A 316 -29.36 26.98 -26.62
C VAL A 316 -28.91 27.23 -28.05
N THR A 317 -28.30 26.22 -28.68
CA THR A 317 -27.88 26.29 -30.08
C THR A 317 -28.36 25.02 -30.78
N ASN A 318 -29.10 25.15 -31.89
CA ASN A 318 -29.53 24.02 -32.73
C ASN A 318 -30.23 22.87 -31.95
N GLY A 319 -31.13 23.19 -31.01
CA GLY A 319 -31.83 22.17 -30.20
C GLY A 319 -30.96 21.49 -29.13
N VAL A 320 -29.74 21.96 -28.90
CA VAL A 320 -28.87 21.52 -27.80
C VAL A 320 -28.76 22.63 -26.76
N MET A 321 -29.15 22.33 -25.52
CA MET A 321 -28.97 23.23 -24.38
C MET A 321 -27.66 22.88 -23.67
N ILE A 322 -26.67 23.78 -23.73
CA ILE A 322 -25.41 23.62 -23.02
C ILE A 322 -25.51 24.33 -21.67
N VAL A 323 -25.49 23.57 -20.57
CA VAL A 323 -25.51 24.10 -19.20
C VAL A 323 -24.11 24.07 -18.61
N ARG A 324 -23.55 25.26 -18.39
CA ARG A 324 -22.26 25.43 -17.71
C ARG A 324 -22.39 25.05 -16.24
N GLN A 325 -21.68 24.02 -15.81
CA GLN A 325 -21.67 23.53 -14.42
C GLN A 325 -20.76 24.40 -13.55
N ASP A 326 -20.97 24.34 -12.24
CA ASP A 326 -20.09 24.99 -11.28
C ASP A 326 -18.71 24.31 -11.23
N ASP A 327 -17.66 25.11 -10.96
CA ASP A 327 -16.26 24.68 -10.92
C ASP A 327 -16.00 23.46 -10.00
N TRP A 328 -16.74 23.34 -8.89
CA TRP A 328 -16.54 22.25 -7.93
C TRP A 328 -16.89 20.88 -8.51
N VAL A 329 -17.78 20.81 -9.51
CA VAL A 329 -18.17 19.56 -10.17
C VAL A 329 -16.98 19.01 -10.96
N ALA A 330 -16.30 19.89 -11.72
CA ALA A 330 -15.09 19.55 -12.45
C ALA A 330 -13.95 19.14 -11.50
N ASP A 331 -13.77 19.87 -10.38
CA ASP A 331 -12.77 19.53 -9.35
C ASP A 331 -13.03 18.13 -8.75
N LYS A 332 -14.29 17.80 -8.45
CA LYS A 332 -14.68 16.48 -7.92
C LYS A 332 -14.42 15.36 -8.93
N VAL A 333 -14.81 15.54 -10.18
CA VAL A 333 -14.58 14.55 -11.26
C VAL A 333 -13.08 14.31 -11.47
N ILE A 334 -12.28 15.37 -11.60
CA ILE A 334 -10.83 15.25 -11.81
C ILE A 334 -10.16 14.58 -10.62
N ASN A 335 -10.61 14.86 -9.40
CA ASN A 335 -10.10 14.19 -8.21
C ASN A 335 -10.42 12.69 -8.18
N ILE A 336 -11.66 12.32 -8.53
CA ILE A 336 -12.05 10.90 -8.66
C ILE A 336 -11.27 10.22 -9.77
N ALA A 337 -11.09 10.86 -10.93
CA ALA A 337 -10.33 10.32 -12.06
C ALA A 337 -8.85 10.09 -11.70
N TRP A 338 -8.24 11.03 -10.96
CA TRP A 338 -6.89 10.88 -10.41
C TRP A 338 -6.79 9.67 -9.48
N LEU A 339 -7.68 9.58 -8.48
CA LEU A 339 -7.69 8.46 -7.54
C LEU A 339 -7.89 7.12 -8.27
N LEU A 340 -8.84 7.08 -9.21
CA LEU A 340 -9.13 5.90 -10.04
C LEU A 340 -7.89 5.45 -10.82
N ALA A 341 -7.22 6.36 -11.52
CA ALA A 341 -6.06 6.04 -12.34
C ALA A 341 -4.89 5.51 -11.49
N VAL A 342 -4.56 6.20 -10.39
CA VAL A 342 -3.40 5.81 -9.59
C VAL A 342 -3.66 4.57 -8.73
N MET A 343 -4.88 4.39 -8.20
CA MET A 343 -5.21 3.17 -7.47
C MET A 343 -5.33 1.95 -8.38
N SER A 344 -5.78 2.12 -9.63
CA SER A 344 -5.74 1.05 -10.63
C SER A 344 -4.31 0.60 -10.90
N ALA A 345 -3.37 1.54 -11.10
CA ALA A 345 -1.96 1.21 -11.26
C ALA A 345 -1.36 0.57 -10.00
N CYS A 346 -1.63 1.14 -8.82
CA CYS A 346 -1.12 0.62 -7.55
C CYS A 346 -1.60 -0.81 -7.25
N THR A 347 -2.79 -1.19 -7.74
CA THR A 347 -3.35 -2.54 -7.56
C THR A 347 -2.41 -3.63 -8.11
N PHE A 348 -1.68 -3.35 -9.19
CA PHE A 348 -0.72 -4.28 -9.79
C PHE A 348 0.63 -4.32 -9.07
N PHE A 349 1.05 -3.22 -8.44
CA PHE A 349 2.34 -3.15 -7.75
C PHE A 349 2.28 -3.58 -6.28
N ASN A 350 1.22 -3.16 -5.59
CA ASN A 350 0.94 -3.54 -4.21
C ASN A 350 -0.56 -3.46 -3.97
N PHE A 351 -1.23 -4.61 -4.14
CA PHE A 351 -2.67 -4.71 -3.97
C PHE A 351 -3.14 -4.26 -2.59
N SER A 352 -2.51 -4.75 -1.52
CA SER A 352 -2.97 -4.49 -0.16
C SER A 352 -2.92 -3.00 0.17
N LEU A 353 -1.86 -2.33 -0.25
CA LEU A 353 -1.72 -0.90 -0.11
C LEU A 353 -2.76 -0.13 -0.95
N ALA A 354 -3.03 -0.57 -2.18
CA ALA A 354 -4.05 0.01 -3.03
C ALA A 354 -5.46 -0.13 -2.42
N LEU A 355 -5.81 -1.33 -1.91
CA LEU A 355 -7.11 -1.60 -1.31
C LEU A 355 -7.35 -0.74 -0.07
N PHE A 356 -6.40 -0.72 0.88
CA PHE A 356 -6.55 0.09 2.09
C PHE A 356 -6.62 1.58 1.77
N SER A 357 -5.79 2.06 0.83
CA SER A 357 -5.78 3.47 0.43
C SER A 357 -7.08 3.85 -0.29
N THR A 358 -7.59 3.00 -1.18
CA THR A 358 -8.85 3.24 -1.90
C THR A 358 -10.03 3.22 -0.93
N PHE A 359 -10.06 2.27 0.00
CA PHE A 359 -11.10 2.20 1.03
C PHE A 359 -11.13 3.45 1.93
N ALA A 360 -9.97 4.02 2.24
CA ALA A 360 -9.87 5.26 3.02
C ALA A 360 -10.26 6.52 2.22
N LEU A 361 -9.85 6.61 0.95
CA LEU A 361 -9.97 7.84 0.15
C LEU A 361 -11.24 7.91 -0.69
N ALA A 362 -11.78 6.78 -1.15
CA ALA A 362 -12.94 6.74 -2.04
C ALA A 362 -14.20 7.35 -1.39
N PRO A 363 -14.55 7.05 -0.12
CA PRO A 363 -15.69 7.70 0.53
C PRO A 363 -15.52 9.22 0.62
N ALA A 364 -14.32 9.71 0.92
CA ALA A 364 -14.04 11.14 0.99
C ALA A 364 -14.23 11.83 -0.37
N CYS A 365 -13.91 11.16 -1.49
CA CYS A 365 -14.10 11.70 -2.83
C CYS A 365 -15.56 11.65 -3.29
N VAL A 366 -16.31 10.61 -2.92
CA VAL A 366 -17.70 10.43 -3.35
C VAL A 366 -18.65 11.29 -2.52
N LEU A 367 -18.44 11.33 -1.20
CA LEU A 367 -19.35 12.00 -0.26
C LEU A 367 -19.10 13.50 -0.14
N CYS A 368 -17.98 14.03 -0.66
CA CYS A 368 -17.75 15.47 -0.62
C CYS A 368 -18.76 16.23 -1.47
N SER A 369 -19.37 17.24 -0.88
CA SER A 369 -20.29 18.16 -1.52
C SER A 369 -20.07 19.56 -0.96
N PRO A 370 -20.42 20.63 -1.72
CA PRO A 370 -20.30 21.99 -1.23
C PRO A 370 -21.10 22.17 0.06
N THR A 371 -20.44 22.64 1.11
CA THR A 371 -21.06 22.87 2.42
C THR A 371 -21.27 24.36 2.67
N LYS A 372 -22.38 24.73 3.34
CA LYS A 372 -22.65 26.12 3.72
C LYS A 372 -21.66 26.62 4.79
N ASP A 373 -21.12 25.70 5.61
CA ASP A 373 -20.23 26.01 6.72
C ASP A 373 -18.75 25.88 6.35
N ALA A 374 -18.15 26.99 5.92
CA ALA A 374 -16.71 27.07 5.64
C ALA A 374 -15.82 26.67 6.85
N LYS A 375 -16.35 26.72 8.08
CA LYS A 375 -15.66 26.27 9.31
C LYS A 375 -15.47 24.75 9.35
N LEU A 376 -16.44 23.98 8.83
CA LEU A 376 -16.36 22.51 8.79
C LEU A 376 -15.23 22.05 7.86
N ALA A 377 -15.05 22.72 6.71
CA ALA A 377 -13.96 22.46 5.79
C ALA A 377 -12.58 22.75 6.41
N VAL A 378 -12.47 23.79 7.25
CA VAL A 378 -11.23 24.12 7.98
C VAL A 378 -10.94 23.10 9.10
N VAL A 379 -11.95 22.66 9.84
CA VAL A 379 -11.81 21.60 10.86
C VAL A 379 -11.38 20.28 10.22
N ALA A 380 -12.00 19.90 9.10
CA ALA A 380 -11.59 18.73 8.32
C ALA A 380 -10.14 18.86 7.81
N LEU A 381 -9.71 20.07 7.40
CA LEU A 381 -8.33 20.36 6.96
C LEU A 381 -7.29 20.17 8.08
N THR A 382 -7.65 20.49 9.32
CA THR A 382 -6.77 20.25 10.48
C THR A 382 -6.80 18.80 10.97
N ALA A 383 -7.94 18.12 10.85
CA ALA A 383 -8.11 16.74 11.29
C ALA A 383 -7.43 15.73 10.36
N LEU A 384 -7.24 16.10 9.08
CA LEU A 384 -6.82 15.19 8.04
C LEU A 384 -5.33 14.76 8.10
N PRO A 385 -4.34 15.66 8.31
CA PRO A 385 -2.96 15.25 8.59
C PRO A 385 -2.86 14.41 9.86
N ILE A 386 -3.71 14.71 10.86
CA ILE A 386 -3.74 13.99 12.12
C ILE A 386 -4.35 12.59 11.93
N ALA A 387 -5.42 12.47 11.12
CA ALA A 387 -6.03 11.20 10.78
C ALA A 387 -5.09 10.32 9.94
N SER A 388 -4.37 10.89 8.97
CA SER A 388 -3.36 10.15 8.21
C SER A 388 -2.18 9.72 9.08
N LEU A 389 -1.76 10.55 10.04
CA LEU A 389 -0.77 10.17 11.05
C LEU A 389 -1.26 9.05 11.97
N ILE A 390 -2.52 9.10 12.43
CA ILE A 390 -3.12 8.03 13.25
C ILE A 390 -3.18 6.73 12.46
N VAL A 391 -3.62 6.78 11.19
CA VAL A 391 -3.64 5.62 10.31
C VAL A 391 -2.23 5.09 10.12
N VAL A 392 -1.26 5.90 9.69
CA VAL A 392 0.14 5.47 9.47
C VAL A 392 0.80 4.95 10.74
N ALA A 393 0.52 5.55 11.91
CA ALA A 393 1.02 5.09 13.20
C ALA A 393 0.46 3.72 13.59
N HIS A 394 -0.85 3.54 13.41
CA HIS A 394 -1.50 2.25 13.58
C HIS A 394 -0.97 1.22 12.55
N VAL A 395 -0.65 1.67 11.33
CA VAL A 395 -0.05 0.88 10.24
C VAL A 395 1.34 0.37 10.55
N GLY A 396 2.23 1.28 10.91
CA GLY A 396 3.60 0.91 11.22
C GLY A 396 3.76 0.24 12.59
N GLY A 397 2.75 0.31 13.47
CA GLY A 397 2.92 -0.04 14.88
C GLY A 397 3.88 0.92 15.59
N PHE A 398 3.95 2.15 15.10
CA PHE A 398 4.86 3.18 15.58
C PHE A 398 4.08 4.30 16.26
N SER A 399 4.75 5.08 17.10
CA SER A 399 4.14 6.26 17.70
C SER A 399 3.82 7.30 16.62
N ILE A 400 2.64 7.94 16.72
CA ILE A 400 2.15 9.03 15.86
C ILE A 400 3.22 10.11 15.67
N ILE A 401 3.97 10.40 16.73
CA ILE A 401 5.00 11.42 16.76
C ILE A 401 6.16 11.10 15.79
N HIS A 402 6.39 9.83 15.46
CA HIS A 402 7.48 9.39 14.60
C HIS A 402 7.02 8.94 13.20
N ALA A 403 5.73 9.05 12.90
CA ALA A 403 5.13 8.39 11.73
C ALA A 403 5.76 8.81 10.39
N PHE A 404 5.86 10.11 10.10
CA PHE A 404 6.47 10.56 8.84
C PHE A 404 7.98 10.41 8.82
N GLY A 405 8.67 10.64 9.94
CA GLY A 405 10.11 10.41 10.04
C GLY A 405 10.49 8.95 9.78
N LEU A 406 9.74 7.99 10.34
CA LEU A 406 9.94 6.57 10.09
C LEU A 406 9.59 6.21 8.64
N LEU A 407 8.48 6.75 8.12
CA LEU A 407 8.09 6.56 6.73
C LEU A 407 9.18 7.04 5.75
N ALA A 408 9.82 8.18 6.03
CA ALA A 408 10.96 8.68 5.26
C ALA A 408 12.17 7.78 5.37
N SER A 409 12.51 7.31 6.57
CA SER A 409 13.63 6.38 6.78
C SER A 409 13.43 5.06 6.03
N HIS A 410 12.22 4.51 6.07
CA HIS A 410 11.85 3.29 5.35
C HIS A 410 11.89 3.51 3.84
N HIS A 411 11.40 4.65 3.35
CA HIS A 411 11.49 4.97 1.93
C HIS A 411 12.93 5.20 1.47
N ALA A 412 13.76 5.87 2.27
CA ALA A 412 15.18 6.08 1.96
C ALA A 412 15.94 4.76 1.89
N ARG A 413 15.66 3.83 2.81
CA ARG A 413 16.32 2.53 2.91
C ARG A 413 15.81 1.51 1.89
N TRP A 414 14.49 1.41 1.70
CA TRP A 414 13.83 0.34 0.94
C TRP A 414 13.03 0.81 -0.27
N ARG A 415 12.99 2.11 -0.56
CA ARG A 415 12.18 2.68 -1.65
C ARG A 415 10.71 2.21 -1.57
N THR A 416 10.15 2.25 -0.36
CA THR A 416 8.77 1.79 -0.12
C THR A 416 7.73 2.63 -0.84
N PHE A 417 6.64 2.03 -1.33
CA PHE A 417 5.55 2.76 -2.00
C PHE A 417 4.69 3.60 -1.05
N ALA A 418 4.75 3.37 0.26
CA ALA A 418 3.91 4.07 1.23
C ALA A 418 4.13 5.60 1.23
N LEU A 419 5.37 6.09 1.11
CA LEU A 419 5.67 7.53 1.09
C LEU A 419 5.09 8.24 -0.15
N PRO A 420 5.32 7.75 -1.39
CA PRO A 420 4.66 8.28 -2.58
C PRO A 420 3.13 8.29 -2.50
N ILE A 421 2.50 7.29 -1.87
CA ILE A 421 1.05 7.26 -1.73
C ILE A 421 0.54 8.32 -0.77
N VAL A 422 1.18 8.50 0.38
CA VAL A 422 0.78 9.52 1.37
C VAL A 422 0.87 10.92 0.76
N PHE A 423 2.01 11.27 0.16
CA PHE A 423 2.26 12.64 -0.32
C PHE A 423 1.81 12.88 -1.76
N GLY A 424 1.82 11.87 -2.62
CA GLY A 424 1.45 11.99 -4.03
C GLY A 424 -0.03 11.69 -4.30
N ILE A 425 -0.72 10.97 -3.42
CA ILE A 425 -2.11 10.55 -3.66
C ILE A 425 -3.02 11.03 -2.55
N ALA A 426 -2.83 10.53 -1.32
CA ALA A 426 -3.74 10.79 -0.22
C ALA A 426 -3.85 12.29 0.08
N TYR A 427 -2.72 12.99 0.18
CA TYR A 427 -2.74 14.43 0.46
C TYR A 427 -3.34 15.28 -0.68
N PRO A 428 -2.95 15.15 -1.95
CA PRO A 428 -3.58 15.90 -3.04
C PRO A 428 -5.07 15.59 -3.19
N THR A 429 -5.47 14.32 -3.07
CA THR A 429 -6.86 13.88 -3.21
C THR A 429 -7.76 14.49 -2.14
N THR A 430 -7.28 14.48 -0.91
CA THR A 430 -8.02 15.05 0.23
C THR A 430 -8.09 16.56 0.15
N LEU A 431 -7.02 17.22 -0.29
CA LEU A 431 -6.98 18.66 -0.50
C LEU A 431 -7.94 19.12 -1.62
N MET A 432 -8.08 18.34 -2.69
CA MET A 432 -9.14 18.56 -3.70
C MET A 432 -10.54 18.32 -3.14
N ALA A 433 -10.75 17.28 -2.32
CA ALA A 433 -12.05 17.03 -1.67
C ALA A 433 -12.44 18.19 -0.71
N MET A 434 -11.46 18.76 -0.01
CA MET A 434 -11.68 19.93 0.85
C MET A 434 -12.01 21.18 0.04
N ARG A 435 -11.39 21.35 -1.13
CA ARG A 435 -11.76 22.43 -2.04
C ARG A 435 -13.23 22.32 -2.46
N VAL A 436 -13.67 21.14 -2.88
CA VAL A 436 -15.08 20.85 -3.21
C VAL A 436 -16.00 21.19 -2.04
N ALA A 437 -15.65 20.76 -0.83
CA ALA A 437 -16.44 21.05 0.38
C ALA A 437 -16.51 22.56 0.72
N SER A 438 -15.44 23.30 0.42
CA SER A 438 -15.34 24.74 0.68
C SER A 438 -15.95 25.64 -0.41
N SER A 439 -16.34 25.06 -1.55
CA SER A 439 -16.94 25.79 -2.65
C SER A 439 -18.31 26.36 -2.26
N PRO A 440 -18.67 27.57 -2.73
CA PRO A 440 -19.94 28.19 -2.38
C PRO A 440 -21.12 27.41 -2.97
N THR A 441 -22.09 27.05 -2.13
CA THR A 441 -23.37 26.48 -2.60
C THR A 441 -24.18 27.58 -3.29
N LYS A 442 -24.37 27.49 -4.61
CA LYS A 442 -25.40 28.27 -5.33
C LYS A 442 -26.73 27.50 -5.33
N LEU A 443 -27.16 26.98 -4.18
CA LEU A 443 -28.53 26.48 -4.07
C LEU A 443 -29.43 27.71 -4.08
N LYS A 444 -30.23 27.84 -5.14
CA LYS A 444 -31.34 28.79 -5.21
C LYS A 444 -32.12 28.67 -3.91
N VAL A 445 -32.25 29.78 -3.20
CA VAL A 445 -33.27 29.94 -2.18
C VAL A 445 -34.59 29.91 -2.94
N GLU A 446 -35.35 28.83 -2.79
CA GLU A 446 -36.80 28.88 -2.95
C GLU A 446 -37.43 29.24 -1.61
#